data_AF-A0A518K5I5-F1
#
_entry.id   AF-A0A518K5I5-F1
#
_cell.length_a   1.000
_cell.length_b   1.000
_cell.length_c   1.000
_cell.angle_alpha   90.00
_cell.angle_beta   90.00
_cell.angle_gamma   90.00
#
_symmetry.space_group_name_H-M   'P 1'
#
loop_
_entity.id
_entity.type
_entity.pdbx_description
1 polymer ?
#
loop_
_entity_poly.entity_id
_entity_poly.type
_entity_poly.pdbx_seq_one_letter_code
_entity_poly.pdbx_strand_id
1 'polypeptide(L)'
;MTPETESTGEPAPAPRLSIAQEREAGTLCAACSKVLSVGEAVAVCRDCGAVHHQGCWVPERGCTAYECTASRASNERLEQVSIRVSADDLRAVTPLPAPVPPKGGIDALKPRWNRASLWAIAIAILGAPLFGLITGAIAMLVACIALVTHRPNQRGVVLAAFAMALGLADIVGWAVGLSYYMGGPSNQTSFAEMAIDDESLNSLPSHIARAMRANVMINSNMGIGRMGIGSGVVLRVVDGLSYIVTNRHVIDGAYTSGTTTALADLSGMARLTVGSITAVQAPASVVWVAPDGIDLALISARLPTGVVDEAHWNADEDVVVGDPVFAIGNPHGLGWTHTSGSISQVRRQTRGGVSYRILQTSAAINSGNSGGGLYDASGRLVGINTMTAEKRFAEGLGFSIAYEALIELAPEEIGLPKRNPDVSTDDPTDTTAPAP
;
A
#
# COMPACT_ATOMS: atom_id res chain seq x y z
N MET A 1 37.95 -74.11 -23.22
CA MET A 1 37.14 -75.12 -22.51
C MET A 1 38.00 -75.73 -21.43
N THR A 2 37.88 -75.18 -20.23
CA THR A 2 38.42 -75.72 -18.97
C THR A 2 37.19 -76.01 -18.11
N PRO A 3 37.13 -77.16 -17.43
CA PRO A 3 35.88 -77.62 -16.83
C PRO A 3 35.51 -76.73 -15.65
N GLU A 4 34.28 -76.25 -15.64
CA GLU A 4 33.66 -75.68 -14.45
C GLU A 4 33.59 -76.77 -13.40
N THR A 5 34.36 -76.63 -12.33
CA THR A 5 34.21 -77.45 -11.13
C THR A 5 32.88 -77.10 -10.49
N GLU A 6 31.87 -77.91 -10.78
CA GLU A 6 30.59 -77.95 -10.07
C GLU A 6 30.89 -78.29 -8.60
N SER A 7 30.95 -77.25 -7.77
CA SER A 7 30.94 -77.36 -6.32
C SER A 7 29.56 -77.86 -5.92
N THR A 8 29.41 -79.17 -5.74
CA THR A 8 28.29 -79.78 -5.02
C THR A 8 28.38 -79.40 -3.54
N GLY A 9 28.02 -78.15 -3.25
CA GLY A 9 27.92 -77.63 -1.90
C GLY A 9 26.74 -78.27 -1.19
N GLU A 10 27.02 -78.91 -0.05
CA GLU A 10 26.02 -79.41 0.88
C GLU A 10 25.04 -78.27 1.23
N PRO A 11 23.71 -78.50 1.18
CA PRO A 11 22.74 -77.43 1.40
C PRO A 11 22.91 -76.83 2.79
N ALA A 12 22.95 -75.49 2.87
CA ALA A 12 23.10 -74.78 4.13
C ALA A 12 22.02 -75.23 5.14
N PRO A 13 22.38 -75.40 6.43
CA PRO A 13 21.46 -75.90 7.43
C PRO A 13 20.20 -75.01 7.51
N ALA A 14 19.03 -75.65 7.55
CA ALA A 14 17.77 -74.93 7.57
C ALA A 14 17.70 -74.01 8.82
N PRO A 15 17.37 -72.73 8.64
CA PRO A 15 17.33 -71.79 9.75
C PRO A 15 16.20 -72.14 10.71
N ARG A 16 16.25 -71.61 11.92
CA ARG A 16 15.08 -71.59 12.79
C ARG A 16 14.18 -70.43 12.36
N LEU A 17 13.04 -70.75 11.77
CA LEU A 17 12.00 -69.76 11.47
C LEU A 17 11.23 -69.42 12.75
N SER A 18 11.07 -68.13 13.00
CA SER A 18 10.30 -67.61 14.14
C SER A 18 9.74 -66.24 13.83
N ILE A 19 8.88 -65.72 14.71
CA ILE A 19 8.43 -64.33 14.66
C ILE A 19 9.32 -63.52 15.61
N ALA A 20 9.90 -62.43 15.12
CA ALA A 20 10.78 -61.56 15.91
C ALA A 20 10.05 -61.06 17.15
N GLN A 21 10.58 -61.43 18.32
CA GLN A 21 10.13 -60.91 19.60
C GLN A 21 11.11 -59.84 20.08
N GLU A 22 11.04 -59.49 21.36
CA GLU A 22 11.89 -58.44 21.96
C GLU A 22 13.39 -58.75 21.88
N ARG A 23 13.79 -60.01 21.69
CA ARG A 23 15.20 -60.40 21.52
C ARG A 23 15.74 -60.15 20.11
N GLU A 24 14.93 -60.40 19.09
CA GLU A 24 15.34 -60.27 17.69
C GLU A 24 15.05 -58.87 17.13
N ALA A 25 14.01 -58.20 17.64
CA ALA A 25 13.65 -56.86 17.22
C ALA A 25 14.72 -55.82 17.61
N GLY A 26 15.02 -54.91 16.69
CA GLY A 26 16.09 -53.92 16.86
C GLY A 26 17.47 -54.41 16.38
N THR A 27 17.63 -55.71 16.10
CA THR A 27 18.85 -56.23 15.47
C THR A 27 18.86 -55.97 13.97
N LEU A 28 20.05 -55.88 13.37
CA LEU A 28 20.21 -55.70 11.93
C LEU A 28 20.17 -57.05 11.23
N CYS A 29 19.38 -57.16 10.16
CA CYS A 29 19.41 -58.31 9.28
C CYS A 29 20.81 -58.48 8.67
N ALA A 30 21.45 -59.62 8.91
CA ALA A 30 22.82 -59.88 8.46
C ALA A 30 23.00 -59.95 6.92
N ALA A 31 21.91 -59.91 6.15
CA ALA A 31 21.96 -59.86 4.69
C ALA A 31 21.74 -58.45 4.11
N CYS A 32 20.78 -57.69 4.63
CA CYS A 32 20.37 -56.40 4.06
C CYS A 32 20.67 -55.19 4.95
N SER A 33 21.20 -55.41 6.16
CA SER A 33 21.53 -54.38 7.15
C SER A 33 20.35 -53.46 7.53
N LYS A 34 19.10 -53.91 7.32
CA LYS A 34 17.91 -53.21 7.82
C LYS A 34 17.52 -53.75 9.20
N VAL A 35 17.00 -52.86 10.04
CA VAL A 35 16.51 -53.18 11.39
C VAL A 35 15.27 -54.06 11.29
N LEU A 36 15.22 -55.11 12.11
CA LEU A 36 14.08 -56.01 12.24
C LEU A 36 13.03 -55.47 13.22
N SER A 37 11.76 -55.56 12.86
CA SER A 37 10.64 -55.09 13.69
C SER A 37 10.00 -56.24 14.48
N VAL A 38 9.43 -55.93 15.65
CA VAL A 38 8.63 -56.90 16.42
C VAL A 38 7.46 -57.39 15.55
N GLY A 39 7.25 -58.70 15.50
CA GLY A 39 6.17 -59.32 14.72
C GLY A 39 6.53 -59.70 13.28
N GLU A 40 7.72 -59.33 12.80
CA GLU A 40 8.21 -59.78 11.50
C GLU A 40 8.63 -61.25 11.52
N ALA A 41 8.43 -61.96 10.41
CA ALA A 41 8.92 -63.31 10.27
C ALA A 41 10.43 -63.31 9.95
N VAL A 42 11.20 -64.03 10.76
CA VAL A 42 12.67 -64.03 10.73
C VAL A 42 13.23 -65.44 10.64
N ALA A 43 14.39 -65.53 10.01
CA ALA A 43 15.22 -66.72 9.94
C ALA A 43 16.46 -66.53 10.82
N VAL A 44 16.57 -67.34 11.87
CA VAL A 44 17.73 -67.32 12.78
C VAL A 44 18.68 -68.45 12.38
N CYS A 45 19.93 -68.10 12.08
CA CYS A 45 20.97 -69.09 11.80
C CYS A 45 21.20 -69.96 13.04
N ARG A 46 21.26 -71.28 12.86
CA ARG A 46 21.51 -72.21 13.97
C ARG A 46 22.98 -72.23 14.42
N ASP A 47 23.89 -71.80 13.56
CA ASP A 47 25.33 -71.89 13.80
C ASP A 47 25.86 -70.66 14.54
N CYS A 48 25.65 -69.45 13.99
CA CYS A 48 26.10 -68.20 14.61
C CYS A 48 24.99 -67.39 15.30
N GLY A 49 23.72 -67.83 15.22
CA GLY A 49 22.60 -67.10 15.86
C GLY A 49 22.20 -65.80 15.15
N ALA A 50 22.84 -65.46 14.03
CA ALA A 50 22.52 -64.25 13.27
C ALA A 50 21.08 -64.27 12.76
N VAL A 51 20.42 -63.11 12.81
CA VAL A 51 19.02 -62.96 12.42
C VAL A 51 18.91 -62.35 11.03
N HIS A 52 18.04 -62.93 10.22
CA HIS A 52 17.71 -62.47 8.87
C HIS A 52 16.20 -62.23 8.76
N HIS A 53 15.77 -61.29 7.91
CA HIS A 53 14.38 -61.33 7.44
C HIS A 53 14.13 -62.68 6.78
N GLN A 54 12.94 -63.25 6.93
CA GLN A 54 12.60 -64.53 6.30
C GLN A 54 12.90 -64.52 4.79
N GLY A 55 12.56 -63.42 4.10
CA GLY A 55 12.83 -63.27 2.66
C GLY A 55 14.30 -63.00 2.29
N CYS A 56 15.15 -62.70 3.27
CA CYS A 56 16.59 -62.52 3.05
C CYS A 56 17.38 -63.83 3.22
N TRP A 57 16.76 -64.89 3.74
CA TRP A 57 17.41 -66.20 3.83
C TRP A 57 17.20 -66.97 2.52
N VAL A 58 18.28 -67.17 1.77
CA VAL A 58 18.26 -67.94 0.52
C VAL A 58 18.81 -69.34 0.81
N PRO A 59 18.05 -70.42 0.54
CA PRO A 59 18.49 -71.79 0.83
C PRO A 59 19.88 -72.15 0.27
N GLU A 60 20.23 -71.61 -0.90
CA GLU A 60 21.50 -71.85 -1.59
C GLU A 60 22.68 -71.06 -1.00
N ARG A 61 22.44 -69.91 -0.35
CA ARG A 61 23.50 -69.04 0.21
C ARG A 61 23.64 -69.15 1.72
N GLY A 62 22.62 -69.67 2.42
CA GLY A 62 22.66 -69.84 3.87
C GLY A 62 22.81 -68.52 4.64
N CYS A 63 23.49 -68.59 5.78
CA CYS A 63 23.74 -67.43 6.64
C CYS A 63 24.85 -66.54 6.07
N THR A 64 24.53 -65.29 5.79
CA THR A 64 25.46 -64.28 5.28
C THR A 64 26.14 -63.45 6.37
N ALA A 65 25.98 -63.81 7.65
CA ALA A 65 26.67 -63.13 8.73
C ALA A 65 28.18 -63.33 8.58
N TYR A 66 28.96 -62.33 9.00
CA TYR A 66 30.42 -62.37 8.93
C TYR A 66 31.02 -63.65 9.54
N GLU A 67 30.45 -64.12 10.65
CA GLU A 67 30.88 -65.32 11.38
C GLU A 67 30.58 -66.63 10.63
N CYS A 68 29.55 -66.64 9.79
CA CYS A 68 29.09 -67.81 9.04
C CYS A 68 29.47 -67.74 7.55
N THR A 69 30.01 -66.62 7.06
CA THR A 69 30.44 -66.51 5.67
C THR A 69 31.74 -67.28 5.50
N ALA A 70 31.79 -68.21 4.54
CA ALA A 70 32.99 -68.96 4.23
C ALA A 70 34.18 -68.00 4.02
N SER A 71 35.16 -68.09 4.93
CA SER A 71 36.40 -67.33 4.90
C SER A 71 37.01 -67.38 3.51
N ARG A 72 36.95 -66.28 2.76
CA ARG A 72 37.91 -66.03 1.68
C ARG A 72 39.29 -66.09 2.33
N ALA A 73 40.04 -67.14 1.98
CA ALA A 73 41.39 -67.39 2.45
C ALA A 73 42.21 -66.09 2.47
N SER A 74 42.40 -65.53 3.67
CA SER A 74 43.46 -64.58 3.97
C SER A 74 44.29 -65.23 5.07
N ASN A 75 45.48 -65.63 4.66
CA ASN A 75 46.44 -66.40 5.42
C ASN A 75 47.22 -65.47 6.36
N GLU A 76 46.54 -64.83 7.31
CA GLU A 76 47.21 -64.08 8.38
C GLU A 76 46.71 -64.57 9.74
N ARG A 77 47.62 -65.24 10.43
CA ARG A 77 47.48 -65.80 11.77
C ARG A 77 47.39 -64.65 12.78
N LEU A 78 46.19 -64.12 13.00
CA LEU A 78 45.91 -63.32 14.20
C LEU A 78 45.88 -64.28 15.39
N GLU A 79 46.86 -64.16 16.29
CA GLU A 79 46.81 -64.78 17.61
C GLU A 79 45.51 -64.37 18.31
N GLN A 80 44.53 -65.26 18.29
CA GLN A 80 43.31 -65.09 19.07
C GLN A 80 43.69 -65.18 20.55
N VAL A 81 43.74 -64.03 21.21
CA VAL A 81 43.70 -63.96 22.68
C VAL A 81 42.37 -64.57 23.11
N SER A 82 42.40 -65.87 23.44
CA SER A 82 41.23 -66.57 23.97
C SER A 82 41.03 -66.17 25.42
N ILE A 83 40.03 -65.31 25.67
CA ILE A 83 39.59 -65.02 27.03
C ILE A 83 38.88 -66.27 27.54
N ARG A 84 39.49 -66.99 28.49
CA ARG A 84 38.84 -68.11 29.19
C ARG A 84 38.06 -67.56 30.37
N VAL A 85 36.75 -67.46 30.21
CA VAL A 85 35.82 -67.15 31.31
C VAL A 85 35.53 -68.45 32.07
N SER A 86 35.90 -68.50 33.34
CA SER A 86 35.63 -69.67 34.18
C SER A 86 34.19 -69.70 34.69
N ALA A 87 33.73 -70.86 35.16
CA ALA A 87 32.41 -71.00 35.78
C ALA A 87 32.27 -70.16 37.08
N ASP A 88 33.38 -69.77 37.68
CA ASP A 88 33.38 -68.90 38.86
C ASP A 88 33.31 -67.43 38.47
N ASP A 89 33.93 -67.03 37.35
CA ASP A 89 33.78 -65.69 36.76
C ASP A 89 32.31 -65.42 36.39
N LEU A 90 31.65 -66.39 35.77
CA LEU A 90 30.22 -66.33 35.43
C LEU A 90 29.31 -66.21 36.66
N ARG A 91 29.68 -66.84 37.77
CA ARG A 91 28.92 -66.79 39.03
C ARG A 91 29.13 -65.48 39.80
N ALA A 92 30.25 -64.79 39.57
CA ALA A 92 30.54 -63.48 40.15
C ALA A 92 29.86 -62.31 39.41
N VAL A 93 29.30 -62.54 38.22
CA VAL A 93 28.62 -61.49 37.45
C VAL A 93 27.22 -61.24 38.02
N THR A 94 26.98 -60.05 38.56
CA THR A 94 25.63 -59.55 38.80
C THR A 94 24.91 -59.36 37.46
N PRO A 95 23.72 -59.95 37.26
CA PRO A 95 22.97 -59.76 36.03
C PRO A 95 22.70 -58.27 35.82
N LEU A 96 22.91 -57.80 34.58
CA LEU A 96 22.53 -56.44 34.19
C LEU A 96 21.07 -56.21 34.60
N PRO A 97 20.73 -55.05 35.18
CA PRO A 97 19.34 -54.73 35.48
C PRO A 97 18.55 -54.90 34.19
N ALA A 98 17.41 -55.59 34.27
CA ALA A 98 16.52 -55.75 33.13
C ALA A 98 16.29 -54.36 32.50
N PRO A 99 16.40 -54.20 31.17
CA PRO A 99 16.18 -52.91 30.54
C PRO A 99 14.83 -52.39 31.01
N VAL A 100 14.86 -51.27 31.74
CA VAL A 100 13.64 -50.65 32.23
C VAL A 100 12.87 -50.23 30.98
N PRO A 101 11.68 -50.78 30.70
CA PRO A 101 10.90 -50.33 29.56
C PRO A 101 10.71 -48.82 29.71
N PRO A 102 10.84 -48.03 28.62
CA PRO A 102 10.67 -46.59 28.70
C PRO A 102 9.38 -46.29 29.47
N LYS A 103 9.47 -45.43 30.50
CA LYS A 103 8.30 -45.05 31.29
C LYS A 103 7.28 -44.42 30.34
N GLY A 104 6.18 -45.14 30.16
CA GLY A 104 5.21 -44.91 29.10
C GLY A 104 5.27 -46.08 28.14
N GLY A 105 4.45 -47.09 28.40
CA GLY A 105 4.29 -48.25 27.50
C GLY A 105 3.85 -47.83 26.09
N ILE A 106 3.16 -48.71 25.39
CA ILE A 106 2.68 -48.57 23.99
C ILE A 106 2.03 -47.18 23.65
N ASP A 107 1.65 -46.38 24.65
CA ASP A 107 1.22 -44.98 24.51
C ASP A 107 2.33 -43.97 24.13
N ALA A 108 3.61 -44.21 24.40
CA ALA A 108 4.70 -43.30 24.02
C ALA A 108 4.98 -43.30 22.49
N LEU A 109 4.48 -44.32 21.79
CA LEU A 109 4.53 -44.45 20.33
C LEU A 109 3.28 -43.86 19.64
N LYS A 110 2.28 -43.38 20.40
CA LYS A 110 1.11 -42.73 19.80
C LYS A 110 1.49 -41.33 19.32
N PRO A 111 1.36 -41.02 18.02
CA PRO A 111 1.71 -39.71 17.49
C PRO A 111 0.85 -38.63 18.17
N ARG A 112 1.53 -37.65 18.79
CA ARG A 112 0.88 -36.55 19.51
C ARG A 112 0.59 -35.40 18.53
N TRP A 113 -0.60 -34.82 18.65
CA TRP A 113 -1.04 -33.71 17.80
C TRP A 113 -0.35 -32.40 18.20
N ASN A 114 0.03 -31.58 17.22
CA ASN A 114 0.58 -30.25 17.49
C ASN A 114 -0.52 -29.32 18.02
N ARG A 115 -0.37 -28.85 19.26
CA ARG A 115 -1.31 -27.94 19.92
C ARG A 115 -1.44 -26.61 19.18
N ALA A 116 -0.35 -26.10 18.59
CA ALA A 116 -0.38 -24.87 17.83
C ALA A 116 -1.27 -24.98 16.58
N SER A 117 -1.22 -26.12 15.87
CA SER A 117 -2.09 -26.38 14.72
C SER A 117 -3.57 -26.47 15.12
N LEU A 118 -3.88 -27.04 16.28
CA LEU A 118 -5.25 -27.12 16.79
C LEU A 118 -5.81 -25.74 17.17
N TRP A 119 -4.99 -24.90 17.82
CA TRP A 119 -5.37 -23.52 18.14
C TRP A 119 -5.55 -22.66 16.89
N ALA A 120 -4.69 -22.80 15.88
CA ALA A 120 -4.83 -22.08 14.62
C ALA A 120 -6.18 -22.37 13.93
N ILE A 121 -6.61 -23.64 13.91
CA ILE A 121 -7.91 -24.05 13.35
C ILE A 121 -9.06 -23.45 14.17
N ALA A 122 -8.99 -23.55 15.50
CA ALA A 122 -10.04 -23.02 16.37
C ALA A 122 -10.22 -21.50 16.19
N ILE A 123 -9.13 -20.75 16.07
CA ILE A 123 -9.16 -19.29 15.85
C ILE A 123 -9.75 -18.95 14.47
N ALA A 124 -9.41 -19.70 13.43
CA ALA A 124 -9.99 -19.50 12.10
C ALA A 124 -11.51 -19.72 12.11
N ILE A 125 -11.97 -20.86 12.66
CA ILE A 125 -13.41 -21.20 12.68
C ILE A 125 -14.21 -20.19 13.52
N LEU A 126 -13.69 -19.80 14.69
CA LEU A 126 -14.39 -18.89 15.60
C LEU A 126 -14.35 -17.43 15.11
N GLY A 127 -13.36 -17.10 14.27
CA GLY A 127 -13.14 -15.77 13.71
C GLY A 127 -13.97 -15.45 12.48
N ALA A 128 -14.32 -16.46 11.68
CA ALA A 128 -15.13 -16.34 10.47
C ALA A 128 -16.42 -15.47 10.62
N PRO A 129 -17.23 -15.59 11.70
CA PRO A 129 -18.44 -14.79 11.85
C PRO A 129 -18.24 -13.40 12.49
N LEU A 130 -17.11 -13.12 13.15
CA LEU A 130 -17.01 -11.96 14.05
C LEU A 130 -15.98 -10.91 13.63
N PHE A 131 -14.81 -11.26 13.05
CA PHE A 131 -13.77 -10.30 12.65
C PHE A 131 -12.73 -10.95 11.71
N GLY A 132 -13.17 -11.59 10.62
CA GLY A 132 -12.35 -12.49 9.81
C GLY A 132 -11.04 -11.93 9.25
N LEU A 133 -10.93 -10.61 9.03
CA LEU A 133 -9.66 -9.96 8.64
C LEU A 133 -8.58 -10.09 9.72
N ILE A 134 -8.92 -9.79 10.98
CA ILE A 134 -7.97 -9.79 12.09
C ILE A 134 -7.75 -11.23 12.57
N THR A 135 -8.83 -12.00 12.73
CA THR A 135 -8.74 -13.39 13.21
C THR A 135 -8.12 -14.32 12.18
N GLY A 136 -8.36 -14.10 10.88
CA GLY A 136 -7.71 -14.83 9.79
C GLY A 136 -6.20 -14.56 9.73
N ALA A 137 -5.77 -13.30 9.95
CA ALA A 137 -4.35 -12.95 10.03
C ALA A 137 -3.65 -13.60 11.23
N ILE A 138 -4.31 -13.61 12.40
CA ILE A 138 -3.81 -14.29 13.61
C ILE A 138 -3.72 -15.81 13.36
N ALA A 139 -4.74 -16.43 12.74
CA ALA A 139 -4.74 -17.85 12.43
C ALA A 139 -3.61 -18.24 11.45
N MET A 140 -3.36 -17.43 10.42
CA MET A 140 -2.22 -17.62 9.51
C MET A 140 -0.88 -17.53 10.25
N LEU A 141 -0.71 -16.56 11.14
CA LEU A 141 0.54 -16.39 11.89
C LEU A 141 0.81 -17.59 12.81
N VAL A 142 -0.21 -18.09 13.51
CA VAL A 142 -0.08 -19.29 14.36
C VAL A 142 0.17 -20.55 13.51
N ALA A 143 -0.45 -20.66 12.33
CA ALA A 143 -0.21 -21.76 11.40
C ALA A 143 1.23 -21.77 10.86
N CYS A 144 1.79 -20.60 10.50
CA CYS A 144 3.19 -20.46 10.10
C CYS A 144 4.16 -20.90 11.21
N ILE A 145 3.92 -20.47 12.45
CA ILE A 145 4.72 -20.90 13.61
C ILE A 145 4.61 -22.42 13.80
N ALA A 146 3.42 -23.00 13.63
CA ALA A 146 3.19 -24.43 13.76
C ALA A 146 3.90 -25.27 12.67
N LEU A 147 4.08 -24.72 11.47
CA LEU A 147 4.85 -25.34 10.38
C LEU A 147 6.36 -25.31 10.67
N VAL A 148 6.88 -24.17 11.12
CA VAL A 148 8.32 -24.01 11.40
C VAL A 148 8.76 -24.83 12.61
N THR A 149 7.90 -24.97 13.62
CA THR A 149 8.23 -25.68 14.87
C THR A 149 7.96 -27.20 14.81
N HIS A 150 7.62 -27.74 13.64
CA HIS A 150 7.17 -29.13 13.50
C HIS A 150 8.28 -30.15 13.82
N ARG A 151 8.02 -31.09 14.74
CA ARG A 151 8.92 -32.22 15.04
C ARG A 151 8.54 -33.46 14.21
N PRO A 152 9.51 -34.28 13.76
CA PRO A 152 9.25 -35.40 12.84
C PRO A 152 8.31 -36.49 13.38
N ASN A 153 8.12 -36.57 14.70
CA ASN A 153 7.24 -37.55 15.36
C ASN A 153 5.84 -36.98 15.74
N GLN A 154 5.44 -35.84 15.18
CA GLN A 154 4.14 -35.21 15.44
C GLN A 154 3.25 -35.19 14.18
N ARG A 155 1.94 -35.31 14.38
CA ARG A 155 0.94 -35.10 13.32
C ARG A 155 0.43 -33.67 13.45
N GLY A 156 0.85 -32.78 12.56
CA GLY A 156 0.52 -31.35 12.66
C GLY A 156 0.65 -30.53 11.39
N VAL A 157 1.47 -30.95 10.42
CA VAL A 157 1.70 -30.20 9.17
C VAL A 157 0.42 -30.00 8.37
N VAL A 158 -0.34 -31.09 8.13
CA VAL A 158 -1.58 -31.04 7.33
C VAL A 158 -2.61 -30.10 7.96
N LEU A 159 -2.69 -30.09 9.29
CA LEU A 159 -3.61 -29.22 10.04
C LEU A 159 -3.17 -27.77 10.01
N ALA A 160 -1.87 -27.50 10.08
CA ALA A 160 -1.35 -26.14 9.98
C ALA A 160 -1.55 -25.58 8.56
N ALA A 161 -1.32 -26.39 7.51
CA ALA A 161 -1.63 -26.01 6.14
C ALA A 161 -3.13 -25.73 5.93
N PHE A 162 -3.99 -26.56 6.52
CA PHE A 162 -5.44 -26.35 6.49
C PHE A 162 -5.87 -25.08 7.23
N ALA A 163 -5.31 -24.81 8.42
CA ALA A 163 -5.56 -23.59 9.17
C ALA A 163 -5.13 -22.33 8.41
N MET A 164 -4.01 -22.41 7.68
CA MET A 164 -3.51 -21.32 6.85
C MET A 164 -4.44 -21.04 5.67
N ALA A 165 -4.96 -22.08 5.02
CA ALA A 165 -5.94 -21.93 3.94
C ALA A 165 -7.27 -21.33 4.44
N LEU A 166 -7.76 -21.76 5.60
CA LEU A 166 -8.95 -21.17 6.23
C LEU A 166 -8.74 -19.70 6.61
N GLY A 167 -7.60 -19.37 7.23
CA GLY A 167 -7.29 -17.98 7.59
C GLY A 167 -7.19 -17.05 6.37
N LEU A 168 -6.64 -17.53 5.26
CA LEU A 168 -6.61 -16.79 3.99
C LEU A 168 -8.02 -16.60 3.42
N ALA A 169 -8.84 -17.65 3.44
CA ALA A 169 -10.22 -17.57 2.97
C ALA A 169 -11.05 -16.56 3.78
N ASP A 170 -10.85 -16.49 5.09
CA ASP A 170 -11.50 -15.50 5.96
C ASP A 170 -11.08 -14.06 5.61
N ILE A 171 -9.77 -13.82 5.43
CA ILE A 171 -9.24 -12.50 5.03
C ILE A 171 -9.85 -12.07 3.69
N VAL A 172 -9.81 -12.95 2.68
CA VAL A 172 -10.32 -12.64 1.33
C VAL A 172 -11.84 -12.46 1.36
N GLY A 173 -12.57 -13.35 2.05
CA GLY A 173 -14.02 -13.28 2.15
C GLY A 173 -14.51 -11.99 2.81
N TRP A 174 -13.86 -11.57 3.90
CA TRP A 174 -14.19 -10.30 4.56
C TRP A 174 -13.72 -9.07 3.77
N ALA A 175 -12.57 -9.13 3.09
CA ALA A 175 -12.14 -8.04 2.21
C ALA A 175 -13.14 -7.82 1.06
N VAL A 176 -13.59 -8.91 0.42
CA VAL A 176 -14.61 -8.85 -0.64
C VAL A 176 -15.96 -8.40 -0.08
N GLY A 177 -16.42 -8.99 1.03
CA GLY A 177 -17.68 -8.60 1.67
C GLY A 177 -17.70 -7.14 2.12
N LEU A 178 -16.61 -6.64 2.70
CA LEU A 178 -16.47 -5.24 3.09
C LEU A 178 -16.39 -4.34 1.85
N SER A 179 -15.69 -4.75 0.80
CA SER A 179 -15.66 -3.99 -0.47
C SER A 179 -17.04 -3.89 -1.11
N TYR A 180 -17.89 -4.91 -1.00
CA TYR A 180 -19.27 -4.87 -1.49
C TYR A 180 -20.18 -4.05 -0.57
N TYR A 181 -19.97 -4.09 0.75
CA TYR A 181 -20.72 -3.29 1.72
C TYR A 181 -20.39 -1.80 1.63
N MET A 182 -19.10 -1.44 1.52
CA MET A 182 -18.63 -0.06 1.38
C MET A 182 -18.73 0.47 -0.06
N GLY A 183 -18.64 -0.43 -1.04
CA GLY A 183 -18.63 -0.13 -2.47
C GLY A 183 -19.86 -0.63 -3.21
N GLY A 184 -20.99 -0.82 -2.52
CA GLY A 184 -22.29 -0.97 -3.19
C GLY A 184 -22.44 0.20 -4.18
N PRO A 185 -22.99 -0.03 -5.39
CA PRO A 185 -22.98 0.96 -6.46
C PRO A 185 -23.69 2.21 -5.97
N SER A 186 -22.90 3.20 -5.55
CA SER A 186 -23.40 4.53 -5.35
C SER A 186 -23.71 5.02 -6.76
N ASN A 187 -24.98 5.12 -7.11
CA ASN A 187 -25.46 5.90 -8.24
C ASN A 187 -25.20 7.39 -7.97
N GLN A 188 -23.95 7.74 -7.67
CA GLN A 188 -23.49 9.11 -7.68
C GLN A 188 -23.19 9.39 -9.14
N THR A 189 -24.10 10.13 -9.77
CA THR A 189 -23.88 10.72 -11.08
C THR A 189 -22.55 11.46 -11.01
N SER A 190 -21.60 11.07 -11.84
CA SER A 190 -20.32 11.74 -11.91
C SER A 190 -20.56 13.16 -12.40
N PHE A 191 -19.91 14.15 -11.80
CA PHE A 191 -19.95 15.51 -12.34
C PHE A 191 -19.50 15.59 -13.79
N ALA A 192 -18.69 14.64 -14.26
CA ALA A 192 -18.29 14.54 -15.66
C ALA A 192 -19.45 14.21 -16.63
N GLU A 193 -20.60 13.76 -16.11
CA GLU A 193 -21.81 13.47 -16.89
C GLU A 193 -22.73 14.71 -17.01
N MET A 194 -22.47 15.77 -16.25
CA MET A 194 -23.19 17.05 -16.31
C MET A 194 -22.42 18.05 -17.16
N ALA A 195 -22.83 18.23 -18.42
CA ALA A 195 -22.24 19.23 -19.30
C ALA A 195 -22.70 20.65 -18.92
N ILE A 196 -21.83 21.64 -19.12
CA ILE A 196 -22.19 23.06 -19.02
C ILE A 196 -23.12 23.39 -20.18
N ASP A 197 -24.21 24.10 -19.91
CA ASP A 197 -25.08 24.64 -20.95
C ASP A 197 -24.44 25.90 -21.56
N ASP A 198 -23.96 25.80 -22.79
CA ASP A 198 -23.31 26.91 -23.51
C ASP A 198 -24.25 28.11 -23.70
N GLU A 199 -25.57 27.91 -23.77
CA GLU A 199 -26.56 28.99 -23.87
C GLU A 199 -26.61 29.83 -22.59
N SER A 200 -26.46 29.17 -21.43
CA SER A 200 -26.37 29.85 -20.13
C SER A 200 -25.13 30.75 -20.01
N LEU A 201 -23.99 30.36 -20.60
CA LEU A 201 -22.77 31.18 -20.62
C LEU A 201 -22.91 32.42 -21.52
N ASN A 202 -23.63 32.28 -22.63
CA ASN A 202 -23.84 33.37 -23.59
C ASN A 202 -24.87 34.41 -23.12
N SER A 203 -25.69 34.07 -22.12
CA SER A 203 -26.73 34.94 -21.56
C SER A 203 -26.35 35.62 -20.24
N LEU A 204 -25.10 35.47 -19.78
CA LEU A 204 -24.60 36.10 -18.56
C LEU A 204 -24.53 37.64 -18.68
N PRO A 205 -24.80 38.37 -17.59
CA PRO A 205 -24.45 39.79 -17.50
C PRO A 205 -22.98 40.03 -17.87
N SER A 206 -22.71 41.12 -18.59
CA SER A 206 -21.39 41.41 -19.16
C SER A 206 -20.26 41.39 -18.13
N HIS A 207 -20.52 41.89 -16.91
CA HIS A 207 -19.56 41.89 -15.82
C HIS A 207 -19.22 40.49 -15.29
N ILE A 208 -20.20 39.57 -15.24
CA ILE A 208 -19.98 38.17 -14.84
C ILE A 208 -19.28 37.42 -15.98
N ALA A 209 -19.73 37.60 -17.23
CA ALA A 209 -19.14 36.95 -18.39
C ALA A 209 -17.64 37.26 -18.52
N ARG A 210 -17.27 38.54 -18.36
CA ARG A 210 -15.88 38.99 -18.32
C ARG A 210 -15.10 38.35 -17.17
N ALA A 211 -15.63 38.38 -15.95
CA ALA A 211 -15.00 37.75 -14.79
C ALA A 211 -14.78 36.24 -15.00
N MET A 212 -15.73 35.54 -15.61
CA MET A 212 -15.60 34.12 -15.95
C MET A 212 -14.53 33.86 -17.02
N ARG A 213 -14.44 34.69 -18.07
CA ARG A 213 -13.40 34.57 -19.11
C ARG A 213 -12.01 35.01 -18.65
N ALA A 214 -11.93 35.84 -17.61
CA ALA A 214 -10.67 36.20 -16.98
C ALA A 214 -10.10 35.06 -16.12
N ASN A 215 -10.92 34.09 -15.70
CA ASN A 215 -10.43 32.97 -14.92
C ASN A 215 -9.95 31.81 -15.80
N VAL A 216 -8.90 31.14 -15.34
CA VAL A 216 -8.29 29.99 -16.01
C VAL A 216 -8.03 28.85 -15.03
N MET A 217 -8.14 27.61 -15.53
CA MET A 217 -7.86 26.41 -14.76
C MET A 217 -6.35 26.20 -14.75
N ILE A 218 -5.78 25.81 -13.61
CA ILE A 218 -4.36 25.49 -13.48
C ILE A 218 -4.23 24.05 -13.02
N ASN A 219 -3.53 23.25 -13.81
CA ASN A 219 -3.13 21.90 -13.44
C ASN A 219 -1.62 21.87 -13.22
N SER A 220 -1.21 21.42 -12.05
CA SER A 220 0.19 21.20 -11.71
C SER A 220 0.45 19.70 -11.56
N ASN A 221 1.35 19.18 -12.38
CA ASN A 221 1.86 17.82 -12.22
C ASN A 221 3.14 17.86 -11.38
N MET A 222 3.05 17.31 -10.16
CA MET A 222 4.10 17.40 -9.12
C MET A 222 4.72 16.03 -8.83
N GLY A 223 4.71 15.13 -9.81
CA GLY A 223 5.28 13.79 -9.73
C GLY A 223 4.25 12.67 -9.58
N ILE A 224 4.72 11.45 -9.29
CA ILE A 224 3.90 10.24 -9.29
C ILE A 224 2.78 10.37 -8.24
N GLY A 225 1.54 10.45 -8.70
CA GLY A 225 0.33 10.47 -7.86
C GLY A 225 0.00 11.82 -7.20
N ARG A 226 0.71 12.91 -7.52
CA ARG A 226 0.44 14.26 -6.99
C ARG A 226 0.05 15.22 -8.12
N MET A 227 -1.26 15.43 -8.28
CA MET A 227 -1.82 16.44 -9.17
C MET A 227 -2.46 17.54 -8.34
N GLY A 228 -2.05 18.78 -8.58
CA GLY A 228 -2.67 19.98 -8.02
C GLY A 228 -3.63 20.56 -9.04
N ILE A 229 -4.85 20.85 -8.61
CA ILE A 229 -5.86 21.51 -9.44
C ILE A 229 -6.26 22.79 -8.71
N GLY A 230 -6.20 23.90 -9.43
CA GLY A 230 -6.63 25.19 -8.95
C GLY A 230 -7.14 26.07 -10.09
N SER A 231 -7.37 27.32 -9.76
CA SER A 231 -7.74 28.39 -10.69
C SER A 231 -6.67 29.48 -10.69
N GLY A 232 -6.74 30.35 -11.68
CA GLY A 232 -5.95 31.57 -11.81
C GLY A 232 -6.79 32.67 -12.43
N VAL A 233 -6.29 33.91 -12.37
CA VAL A 233 -6.92 35.08 -12.98
C VAL A 233 -5.95 35.75 -13.94
N VAL A 234 -6.37 35.94 -15.18
CA VAL A 234 -5.63 36.68 -16.22
C VAL A 234 -5.66 38.15 -15.87
N LEU A 235 -4.49 38.72 -15.61
CA LEU A 235 -4.33 40.14 -15.29
C LEU A 235 -4.03 40.97 -16.53
N ARG A 236 -3.22 40.43 -17.44
CA ARG A 236 -2.80 41.15 -18.63
C ARG A 236 -2.40 40.20 -19.74
N VAL A 237 -2.66 40.59 -20.99
CA VAL A 237 -2.21 39.89 -22.19
C VAL A 237 -1.33 40.84 -23.02
N VAL A 238 -0.06 40.45 -23.21
CA VAL A 238 0.91 41.23 -24.02
C VAL A 238 1.49 40.30 -25.07
N ASP A 239 1.36 40.64 -26.35
CA ASP A 239 1.89 39.85 -27.48
C ASP A 239 1.52 38.35 -27.43
N GLY A 240 0.27 38.06 -27.03
CA GLY A 240 -0.26 36.71 -26.86
C GLY A 240 0.30 35.94 -25.65
N LEU A 241 1.03 36.61 -24.76
CA LEU A 241 1.46 36.07 -23.47
C LEU A 241 0.55 36.61 -22.37
N SER A 242 -0.19 35.70 -21.72
CA SER A 242 -1.06 36.02 -20.59
C SER A 242 -0.30 35.90 -19.27
N TYR A 243 -0.36 36.94 -18.44
CA TYR A 243 0.11 36.95 -17.06
C TYR A 243 -1.05 36.60 -16.13
N ILE A 244 -0.89 35.55 -15.36
CA ILE A 244 -1.96 34.93 -14.58
C ILE A 244 -1.54 34.87 -13.12
N VAL A 245 -2.33 35.48 -12.22
CA VAL A 245 -2.15 35.33 -10.78
C VAL A 245 -2.86 34.08 -10.29
N THR A 246 -2.26 33.40 -9.32
CA THR A 246 -2.84 32.24 -8.64
C THR A 246 -2.27 32.14 -7.22
N ASN A 247 -2.67 31.11 -6.48
CA ASN A 247 -2.03 30.78 -5.22
C ASN A 247 -0.73 30.01 -5.42
N ARG A 248 0.21 30.19 -4.50
CA ARG A 248 1.47 29.45 -4.51
C ARG A 248 1.25 27.95 -4.30
N HIS A 249 0.35 27.56 -3.41
CA HIS A 249 0.05 26.15 -3.15
C HIS A 249 -0.52 25.39 -4.36
N VAL A 250 -1.05 26.11 -5.36
CA VAL A 250 -1.54 25.49 -6.61
C VAL A 250 -0.39 25.05 -7.50
N ILE A 251 0.72 25.80 -7.50
CA ILE A 251 1.88 25.57 -8.37
C ILE A 251 3.07 24.89 -7.66
N ASP A 252 3.07 24.87 -6.32
CA ASP A 252 4.13 24.32 -5.47
C ASP A 252 3.55 23.30 -4.49
N GLY A 253 3.68 22.01 -4.79
CA GLY A 253 3.15 20.91 -3.95
C GLY A 253 3.99 20.60 -2.72
N ALA A 254 5.16 21.21 -2.61
CA ALA A 254 5.95 21.21 -1.39
C ALA A 254 5.61 22.41 -0.50
N TYR A 255 4.78 23.33 -0.97
CA TYR A 255 4.38 24.51 -0.21
C TYR A 255 3.61 24.10 1.05
N THR A 256 4.23 24.39 2.19
CA THR A 256 3.55 24.44 3.47
C THR A 256 3.58 25.88 3.97
N SER A 257 2.54 26.27 4.71
CA SER A 257 2.44 27.58 5.34
C SER A 257 3.72 27.93 6.12
N GLY A 258 4.54 28.84 5.58
CA GLY A 258 5.84 29.24 6.17
C GLY A 258 7.09 28.76 5.41
N THR A 259 6.95 28.05 4.28
CA THR A 259 8.10 27.62 3.46
C THR A 259 8.57 28.77 2.57
N THR A 260 9.83 29.18 2.73
CA THR A 260 10.51 30.13 1.84
C THR A 260 11.30 29.39 0.77
N THR A 261 10.63 28.61 -0.08
CA THR A 261 11.29 28.00 -1.26
C THR A 261 11.60 29.10 -2.27
N ALA A 262 12.81 29.10 -2.85
CA ALA A 262 13.20 30.07 -3.85
C ALA A 262 12.57 29.74 -5.21
N LEU A 263 12.36 30.76 -6.06
CA LEU A 263 11.80 30.60 -7.41
C LEU A 263 12.63 29.60 -8.27
N ALA A 264 13.95 29.59 -8.10
CA ALA A 264 14.87 28.70 -8.82
C ALA A 264 14.56 27.21 -8.62
N ASP A 265 14.00 26.85 -7.46
CA ASP A 265 13.62 25.47 -7.17
C ASP A 265 12.32 25.09 -7.89
N LEU A 266 11.43 26.05 -8.15
CA LEU A 266 10.12 25.80 -8.79
C LEU A 266 10.21 25.64 -10.31
N SER A 267 11.16 26.31 -10.96
CA SER A 267 11.35 26.27 -12.42
C SER A 267 11.67 24.87 -12.97
N GLY A 268 12.15 23.95 -12.13
CA GLY A 268 12.51 22.58 -12.52
C GLY A 268 11.53 21.48 -12.09
N MET A 269 10.53 21.77 -11.26
CA MET A 269 9.79 20.73 -10.51
C MET A 269 8.34 20.49 -10.96
N ALA A 270 7.65 21.45 -11.56
CA ALA A 270 6.23 21.30 -11.91
C ALA A 270 5.98 21.55 -13.41
N ARG A 271 5.35 20.58 -14.08
CA ARG A 271 4.72 20.85 -15.39
C ARG A 271 3.37 21.49 -15.13
N LEU A 272 3.26 22.78 -15.46
CA LEU A 272 2.03 23.55 -15.35
C LEU A 272 1.30 23.59 -16.69
N THR A 273 0.00 23.33 -16.67
CA THR A 273 -0.88 23.63 -17.81
C THR A 273 -2.00 24.55 -17.36
N VAL A 274 -2.34 25.49 -18.24
CA VAL A 274 -3.43 26.44 -18.08
C VAL A 274 -4.53 26.07 -19.07
N GLY A 275 -5.78 26.02 -18.61
CA GLY A 275 -6.97 25.79 -19.42
C GLY A 275 -7.92 26.99 -19.38
N SER A 276 -8.38 27.46 -20.54
CA SER A 276 -9.42 28.50 -20.63
C SER A 276 -10.82 27.95 -20.36
N ILE A 277 -11.81 28.84 -20.28
CA ILE A 277 -13.23 28.47 -20.24
C ILE A 277 -13.70 27.71 -21.48
N THR A 278 -13.08 27.96 -22.62
CA THR A 278 -13.34 27.28 -23.90
C THR A 278 -12.52 26.00 -24.10
N ALA A 279 -11.98 25.44 -23.01
CA ALA A 279 -11.17 24.22 -22.98
C ALA A 279 -9.86 24.27 -23.81
N VAL A 280 -9.38 25.46 -24.17
CA VAL A 280 -8.06 25.62 -24.80
C VAL A 280 -6.99 25.49 -23.73
N GLN A 281 -5.99 24.62 -23.96
CA GLN A 281 -4.89 24.39 -23.02
C GLN A 281 -3.55 24.90 -23.54
N ALA A 282 -2.74 25.43 -22.64
CA ALA A 282 -1.37 25.86 -22.93
C ALA A 282 -0.41 25.51 -21.78
N PRO A 283 0.87 25.21 -22.07
CA PRO A 283 1.89 25.10 -21.03
C PRO A 283 2.11 26.45 -20.37
N ALA A 284 2.39 26.44 -19.07
CA ALA A 284 2.68 27.63 -18.29
C ALA A 284 4.03 27.57 -17.60
N SER A 285 4.59 28.75 -17.31
CA SER A 285 5.86 28.91 -16.60
C SER A 285 5.68 29.84 -15.40
N VAL A 286 6.34 29.53 -14.28
CA VAL A 286 6.32 30.40 -13.10
C VAL A 286 7.15 31.65 -13.39
N VAL A 287 6.54 32.82 -13.20
CA VAL A 287 7.20 34.13 -13.39
C VAL A 287 7.68 34.66 -12.04
N TRP A 288 6.85 34.53 -11.01
CA TRP A 288 7.13 35.08 -9.69
C TRP A 288 6.37 34.33 -8.59
N VAL A 289 6.93 34.34 -7.38
CA VAL A 289 6.27 33.88 -6.16
C VAL A 289 6.43 34.91 -5.07
N ALA A 290 5.39 35.11 -4.27
CA ALA A 290 5.43 36.08 -3.20
C ALA A 290 6.46 35.72 -2.13
N PRO A 291 7.12 36.73 -1.54
CA PRO A 291 8.11 36.53 -0.47
C PRO A 291 7.45 36.00 0.80
N ASP A 292 8.28 35.59 1.76
CA ASP A 292 7.87 35.27 3.14
C ASP A 292 6.81 34.18 3.29
N GLY A 293 6.72 33.32 2.27
CA GLY A 293 5.74 32.25 2.21
C GLY A 293 4.31 32.78 2.11
N ILE A 294 4.08 33.95 1.52
CA ILE A 294 2.72 34.41 1.18
C ILE A 294 2.17 33.55 0.03
N ASP A 295 0.88 33.19 0.10
CA ASP A 295 0.26 32.24 -0.82
C ASP A 295 -0.18 32.88 -2.16
N LEU A 296 0.75 33.58 -2.81
CA LEU A 296 0.54 34.23 -4.11
C LEU A 296 1.67 33.86 -5.06
N ALA A 297 1.30 33.69 -6.33
CA ALA A 297 2.23 33.46 -7.41
C ALA A 297 1.72 34.07 -8.71
N LEU A 298 2.66 34.36 -9.62
CA LEU A 298 2.38 34.76 -10.99
C LEU A 298 2.97 33.73 -11.94
N ILE A 299 2.17 33.31 -12.91
CA ILE A 299 2.58 32.44 -14.01
C ILE A 299 2.33 33.13 -15.35
N SER A 300 2.96 32.62 -16.39
CA SER A 300 2.73 33.04 -17.77
C SER A 300 2.34 31.86 -18.65
N ALA A 301 1.42 32.08 -19.58
CA ALA A 301 1.01 31.10 -20.57
C ALA A 301 0.70 31.80 -21.90
N ARG A 302 1.00 31.13 -23.03
CA ARG A 302 0.60 31.64 -24.35
C ARG A 302 -0.77 31.10 -24.72
N LEU A 303 -1.78 31.94 -24.64
CA LEU A 303 -3.16 31.61 -25.01
C LEU A 303 -3.53 32.35 -26.31
N PRO A 304 -4.33 31.74 -27.21
CA PRO A 304 -4.76 32.42 -28.42
C PRO A 304 -5.60 33.67 -28.10
N THR A 305 -5.52 34.68 -28.96
CA THR A 305 -6.30 35.91 -28.84
C THR A 305 -7.81 35.63 -28.81
N GLY A 306 -8.54 36.30 -27.92
CA GLY A 306 -10.01 36.17 -27.80
C GLY A 306 -10.48 34.92 -27.04
N VAL A 307 -9.56 34.13 -26.49
CA VAL A 307 -9.89 32.95 -25.66
C VAL A 307 -10.08 33.29 -24.19
N VAL A 308 -9.42 34.36 -23.72
CA VAL A 308 -9.49 34.88 -22.35
C VAL A 308 -9.63 36.40 -22.39
N ASP A 309 -10.28 36.93 -21.36
CA ASP A 309 -10.38 38.36 -21.12
C ASP A 309 -9.42 38.77 -19.99
N GLU A 310 -9.11 40.06 -19.87
CA GLU A 310 -8.39 40.59 -18.71
C GLU A 310 -9.36 40.88 -17.57
N ALA A 311 -8.94 40.58 -16.34
CA ALA A 311 -9.68 41.04 -15.17
C ALA A 311 -9.65 42.56 -15.08
N HIS A 312 -10.73 43.15 -14.56
CA HIS A 312 -10.77 44.56 -14.22
C HIS A 312 -10.51 44.70 -12.72
N TRP A 313 -9.77 45.71 -12.28
CA TRP A 313 -9.56 45.99 -10.86
C TRP A 313 -9.36 47.49 -10.63
N ASN A 314 -9.59 47.92 -9.40
CA ASN A 314 -9.23 49.25 -8.92
C ASN A 314 -8.63 49.12 -7.51
N ALA A 315 -7.31 49.25 -7.38
CA ALA A 315 -6.64 49.11 -6.08
C ALA A 315 -6.87 50.31 -5.14
N ASP A 316 -7.46 51.40 -5.63
CA ASP A 316 -7.79 52.58 -4.82
C ASP A 316 -9.17 52.48 -4.14
N GLU A 317 -9.97 51.47 -4.49
CA GLU A 317 -11.29 51.23 -3.89
C GLU A 317 -11.26 50.03 -2.95
N ASP A 318 -11.35 50.32 -1.65
CA ASP A 318 -11.42 49.30 -0.62
C ASP A 318 -12.82 48.68 -0.55
N VAL A 319 -12.88 47.36 -0.41
CA VAL A 319 -14.11 46.66 -0.02
C VAL A 319 -14.35 46.76 1.48
N VAL A 320 -15.62 46.90 1.87
CA VAL A 320 -16.06 46.97 3.26
C VAL A 320 -16.98 45.82 3.62
N VAL A 321 -17.16 45.58 4.92
CA VAL A 321 -18.06 44.53 5.42
C VAL A 321 -19.49 44.81 4.95
N GLY A 322 -20.13 43.79 4.37
CA GLY A 322 -21.45 43.86 3.78
C GLY A 322 -21.46 44.00 2.26
N ASP A 323 -20.35 44.38 1.64
CA ASP A 323 -20.29 44.56 0.19
C ASP A 323 -20.60 43.24 -0.53
N PRO A 324 -21.49 43.25 -1.54
CA PRO A 324 -21.80 42.07 -2.33
C PRO A 324 -20.60 41.67 -3.18
N VAL A 325 -20.27 40.38 -3.13
CA VAL A 325 -19.17 39.80 -3.89
C VAL A 325 -19.57 38.47 -4.48
N PHE A 326 -18.86 38.05 -5.52
CA PHE A 326 -18.96 36.70 -6.07
C PHE A 326 -17.57 36.11 -6.36
N ALA A 327 -17.43 34.81 -6.16
CA ALA A 327 -16.23 34.06 -6.45
C ALA A 327 -16.44 33.21 -7.70
N ILE A 328 -15.44 33.23 -8.57
CA ILE A 328 -15.36 32.39 -9.77
C ILE A 328 -14.23 31.36 -9.61
N GLY A 329 -14.47 30.13 -10.04
CA GLY A 329 -13.41 29.13 -10.21
C GLY A 329 -13.89 27.85 -10.85
N ASN A 330 -12.96 26.93 -11.11
CA ASN A 330 -13.24 25.66 -11.80
C ASN A 330 -12.86 24.44 -10.95
N PRO A 331 -13.77 23.97 -10.07
CA PRO A 331 -13.54 22.76 -9.28
C PRO A 331 -13.38 21.54 -10.19
N HIS A 332 -12.19 20.93 -10.16
CA HIS A 332 -11.87 19.66 -10.82
C HIS A 332 -12.08 19.62 -12.35
N GLY A 333 -12.19 20.77 -13.03
CA GLY A 333 -12.45 20.82 -14.47
C GLY A 333 -13.89 20.46 -14.86
N LEU A 334 -14.80 20.42 -13.88
CA LEU A 334 -16.19 20.00 -14.04
C LEU A 334 -17.13 21.13 -14.48
N GLY A 335 -16.62 22.37 -14.48
CA GLY A 335 -17.32 23.54 -14.97
C GLY A 335 -17.07 24.76 -14.12
N TRP A 336 -17.16 25.92 -14.75
CA TRP A 336 -16.95 27.22 -14.10
C TRP A 336 -18.11 27.52 -13.18
N THR A 337 -17.79 27.77 -11.91
CA THR A 337 -18.77 28.03 -10.87
C THR A 337 -18.79 29.51 -10.52
N HIS A 338 -19.99 30.05 -10.38
CA HIS A 338 -20.25 31.36 -9.83
C HIS A 338 -20.92 31.20 -8.46
N THR A 339 -20.29 31.72 -7.41
CA THR A 339 -20.80 31.63 -6.04
C THR A 339 -20.87 33.03 -5.42
N SER A 340 -22.06 33.46 -5.00
CA SER A 340 -22.26 34.80 -4.45
C SER A 340 -22.23 34.81 -2.93
N GLY A 341 -21.93 35.97 -2.36
CA GLY A 341 -21.94 36.23 -0.94
C GLY A 341 -21.68 37.71 -0.64
N SER A 342 -21.16 37.99 0.55
CA SER A 342 -20.73 39.33 0.94
C SER A 342 -19.41 39.27 1.71
N ILE A 343 -18.71 40.39 1.77
CA ILE A 343 -17.57 40.54 2.69
C ILE A 343 -18.10 40.45 4.12
N SER A 344 -17.67 39.41 4.84
CA SER A 344 -18.07 39.18 6.23
C SER A 344 -17.06 39.77 7.23
N GLN A 345 -15.80 39.94 6.83
CA GLN A 345 -14.78 40.64 7.61
C GLN A 345 -13.60 41.04 6.72
N VAL A 346 -12.93 42.15 7.03
CA VAL A 346 -11.62 42.48 6.48
C VAL A 346 -10.58 42.28 7.57
N ARG A 347 -9.60 41.41 7.30
CA ARG A 347 -8.55 41.02 8.26
C ARG A 347 -7.18 41.43 7.74
N ARG A 348 -6.19 41.43 8.64
CA ARG A 348 -4.78 41.52 8.27
C ARG A 348 -4.06 40.26 8.71
N GLN A 349 -3.17 39.77 7.86
CA GLN A 349 -2.25 38.68 8.17
C GLN A 349 -0.83 39.20 8.00
N THR A 350 0.05 38.83 8.94
CA THR A 350 1.47 39.18 8.88
C THR A 350 2.32 37.94 8.68
N ARG A 351 3.18 37.94 7.65
CA ARG A 351 4.16 36.89 7.35
C ARG A 351 5.50 37.54 6.99
N GLY A 352 6.58 37.07 7.61
CA GLY A 352 7.95 37.58 7.38
C GLY A 352 8.11 39.10 7.51
N GLY A 353 7.28 39.75 8.33
CA GLY A 353 7.28 41.22 8.49
C GLY A 353 6.41 41.97 7.48
N VAL A 354 5.87 41.29 6.46
CA VAL A 354 4.89 41.84 5.53
C VAL A 354 3.48 41.64 6.08
N SER A 355 2.72 42.73 6.22
CA SER A 355 1.31 42.70 6.62
C SER A 355 0.42 42.99 5.43
N TYR A 356 -0.48 42.07 5.08
CA TYR A 356 -1.38 42.19 3.94
C TYR A 356 -2.83 41.91 4.33
N ARG A 357 -3.78 42.39 3.52
CA ARG A 357 -5.21 42.22 3.76
C ARG A 357 -5.71 40.84 3.33
N ILE A 358 -6.59 40.27 4.15
CA ILE A 358 -7.36 39.06 3.86
C ILE A 358 -8.84 39.44 3.92
N LEU A 359 -9.55 39.16 2.84
CA LEU A 359 -10.99 39.32 2.72
C LEU A 359 -11.65 38.03 3.18
N GLN A 360 -12.48 38.10 4.21
CA GLN A 360 -13.33 37.01 4.62
C GLN A 360 -14.69 37.18 3.93
N THR A 361 -15.20 36.13 3.30
CA THR A 361 -16.45 36.18 2.53
C THR A 361 -17.38 35.02 2.89
N SER A 362 -18.69 35.25 2.75
CA SER A 362 -19.68 34.18 2.82
C SER A 362 -19.87 33.45 1.48
N ALA A 363 -19.24 33.93 0.40
CA ALA A 363 -19.21 33.23 -0.87
C ALA A 363 -18.51 31.87 -0.70
N ALA A 364 -19.05 30.82 -1.32
CA ALA A 364 -18.55 29.47 -1.13
C ALA A 364 -17.16 29.27 -1.78
N ILE A 365 -16.11 29.13 -0.96
CA ILE A 365 -14.74 28.86 -1.40
C ILE A 365 -14.38 27.40 -1.11
N ASN A 366 -14.11 26.62 -2.15
CA ASN A 366 -13.91 25.17 -2.10
C ASN A 366 -12.66 24.76 -2.90
N SER A 367 -12.28 23.49 -2.82
CA SER A 367 -11.17 22.97 -3.63
C SER A 367 -11.45 23.18 -5.12
N GLY A 368 -10.58 23.96 -5.76
CA GLY A 368 -10.59 24.26 -7.19
C GLY A 368 -11.08 25.66 -7.60
N ASN A 369 -11.68 26.46 -6.71
CA ASN A 369 -11.72 27.92 -6.90
C ASN A 369 -10.56 28.66 -6.22
N SER A 370 -9.69 27.93 -5.50
CA SER A 370 -8.39 28.43 -5.01
C SER A 370 -7.52 28.93 -6.16
N GLY A 371 -7.04 30.16 -6.04
CA GLY A 371 -6.30 30.91 -7.03
C GLY A 371 -7.20 31.65 -8.04
N GLY A 372 -8.51 31.40 -8.05
CA GLY A 372 -9.48 32.16 -8.83
C GLY A 372 -9.85 33.49 -8.15
N GLY A 373 -10.55 34.35 -8.89
CA GLY A 373 -10.91 35.69 -8.44
C GLY A 373 -12.13 35.75 -7.51
N LEU A 374 -12.05 36.67 -6.54
CA LEU A 374 -13.19 37.27 -5.85
C LEU A 374 -13.48 38.63 -6.51
N TYR A 375 -14.74 38.85 -6.87
CA TYR A 375 -15.18 40.03 -7.59
C TYR A 375 -16.25 40.80 -6.82
N ASP A 376 -16.26 42.12 -6.94
CA ASP A 376 -17.39 42.93 -6.49
C ASP A 376 -18.59 42.83 -7.43
N ALA A 377 -19.71 43.46 -7.07
CA ALA A 377 -20.93 43.46 -7.89
C ALA A 377 -20.77 44.02 -9.32
N SER A 378 -19.74 44.83 -9.59
CA SER A 378 -19.43 45.36 -10.93
C SER A 378 -18.50 44.45 -11.75
N GLY A 379 -18.14 43.29 -11.19
CA GLY A 379 -17.19 42.35 -11.78
C GLY A 379 -15.76 42.88 -11.79
N ARG A 380 -15.37 43.68 -10.80
CA ARG A 380 -13.97 44.06 -10.56
C ARG A 380 -13.34 43.10 -9.55
N LEU A 381 -12.15 42.61 -9.86
CA LEU A 381 -11.34 41.74 -9.02
C LEU A 381 -10.91 42.49 -7.76
N VAL A 382 -11.32 41.98 -6.61
CA VAL A 382 -10.98 42.51 -5.28
C VAL A 382 -10.08 41.57 -4.49
N GLY A 383 -9.96 40.30 -4.88
CA GLY A 383 -9.04 39.37 -4.22
C GLY A 383 -8.85 38.05 -4.96
N ILE A 384 -7.90 37.26 -4.47
CA ILE A 384 -7.55 35.93 -4.96
C ILE A 384 -7.98 34.89 -3.91
N ASN A 385 -8.96 34.06 -4.25
CA ASN A 385 -9.53 33.05 -3.36
C ASN A 385 -8.45 32.08 -2.90
N THR A 386 -8.38 31.77 -1.61
CA THR A 386 -7.41 30.84 -1.04
C THR A 386 -8.09 29.93 -0.01
N MET A 387 -7.50 28.77 0.27
CA MET A 387 -7.96 27.86 1.30
C MET A 387 -7.12 28.01 2.57
N THR A 388 -7.79 28.19 3.71
CA THR A 388 -7.15 28.04 5.00
C THR A 388 -6.98 26.55 5.32
N ALA A 389 -5.82 26.18 5.89
CA ALA A 389 -5.49 24.80 6.25
C ALA A 389 -6.46 24.19 7.30
N GLU A 390 -7.21 25.03 8.01
CA GLU A 390 -8.15 24.66 9.06
C GLU A 390 -9.58 24.44 8.54
N LYS A 391 -9.75 23.49 7.62
CA LYS A 391 -11.07 23.10 7.08
C LYS A 391 -12.09 22.69 8.15
N ARG A 392 -11.65 22.34 9.37
CA ARG A 392 -12.50 21.80 10.45
C ARG A 392 -13.42 22.83 11.13
N PHE A 393 -13.20 24.13 10.92
CA PHE A 393 -13.96 25.21 11.58
C PHE A 393 -14.62 26.21 10.60
N ALA A 394 -14.61 25.92 9.29
CA ALA A 394 -14.77 26.94 8.25
C ALA A 394 -15.97 26.74 7.29
N GLU A 395 -17.02 26.01 7.69
CA GLU A 395 -18.25 25.98 6.88
C GLU A 395 -18.83 27.40 6.78
N GLY A 396 -18.94 27.93 5.56
CA GLY A 396 -19.40 29.30 5.31
C GLY A 396 -18.36 30.40 5.54
N LEU A 397 -17.08 30.06 5.78
CA LEU A 397 -15.98 31.02 5.90
C LEU A 397 -15.00 30.88 4.73
N GLY A 398 -15.22 31.66 3.68
CA GLY A 398 -14.29 31.83 2.57
C GLY A 398 -13.22 32.87 2.87
N PHE A 399 -12.03 32.72 2.29
CA PHE A 399 -10.94 33.66 2.41
C PHE A 399 -10.33 33.98 1.05
N SER A 400 -10.01 35.25 0.84
CA SER A 400 -9.31 35.72 -0.36
C SER A 400 -8.20 36.67 0.05
N ILE A 401 -7.03 36.54 -0.56
CA ILE A 401 -5.95 37.51 -0.40
C ILE A 401 -6.36 38.75 -1.18
N ALA A 402 -6.43 39.90 -0.54
CA ALA A 402 -6.90 41.12 -1.18
C ALA A 402 -5.96 41.48 -2.35
N TYR A 403 -6.52 41.96 -3.47
CA TYR A 403 -5.78 42.17 -4.70
C TYR A 403 -4.60 43.16 -4.53
N GLU A 404 -4.74 44.11 -3.62
CA GLU A 404 -3.72 45.12 -3.34
C GLU A 404 -2.43 44.49 -2.83
N ALA A 405 -2.50 43.34 -2.15
CA ALA A 405 -1.31 42.60 -1.74
C ALA A 405 -0.46 42.17 -2.93
N LEU A 406 -1.08 41.89 -4.09
CA LEU A 406 -0.33 41.59 -5.31
C LEU A 406 0.39 42.86 -5.80
N ILE A 407 -0.29 44.00 -5.83
CA ILE A 407 0.27 45.27 -6.28
C ILE A 407 1.43 45.73 -5.37
N GLU A 408 1.31 45.52 -4.07
CA GLU A 408 2.34 45.89 -3.09
C GLU A 408 3.58 44.98 -3.14
N LEU A 409 3.42 43.71 -3.50
CA LEU A 409 4.49 42.70 -3.41
C LEU A 409 5.12 42.35 -4.76
N ALA A 410 4.38 42.51 -5.85
CA ALA A 410 4.87 42.20 -7.19
C ALA A 410 6.02 43.14 -7.59
N PRO A 411 7.12 42.62 -8.15
CA PRO A 411 8.20 43.44 -8.71
C PRO A 411 7.68 44.42 -9.78
N GLU A 412 8.27 45.62 -9.84
CA GLU A 412 7.90 46.66 -10.81
C GLU A 412 8.03 46.18 -12.27
N GLU A 413 8.94 45.23 -12.54
CA GLU A 413 9.16 44.65 -13.86
C GLU A 413 7.94 43.90 -14.40
N ILE A 414 7.04 43.45 -13.51
CA ILE A 414 5.77 42.85 -13.89
C ILE A 414 4.83 43.95 -14.43
N GLY A 415 4.99 45.20 -14.01
CA GLY A 415 4.33 46.36 -14.59
C GLY A 415 2.80 46.32 -14.48
N LEU A 416 2.25 45.82 -13.37
CA LEU A 416 0.82 45.84 -13.11
C LEU A 416 0.40 47.26 -12.72
N PRO A 417 -0.47 47.94 -13.49
CA PRO A 417 -0.93 49.25 -13.09
C PRO A 417 -1.86 49.13 -11.87
N LYS A 418 -1.88 50.16 -11.01
CA LYS A 418 -2.82 50.24 -9.88
C LYS A 418 -4.30 50.15 -10.32
N ARG A 419 -4.57 50.54 -11.56
CA ARG A 419 -5.86 50.50 -12.24
C ARG A 419 -5.68 50.08 -13.69
N ASN A 420 -6.51 49.19 -14.22
CA ASN A 420 -6.51 48.86 -15.65
C ASN A 420 -7.27 49.95 -16.46
N PRO A 421 -6.91 50.28 -17.73
CA PRO A 421 -7.42 51.48 -18.38
C PRO A 421 -8.91 51.39 -18.76
N ASP A 422 -9.59 52.50 -18.45
CA ASP A 422 -10.94 52.99 -18.74
C ASP A 422 -12.11 52.00 -18.90
N VAL A 423 -12.78 51.79 -17.77
CA VAL A 423 -14.24 51.68 -17.70
C VAL A 423 -14.83 52.91 -18.39
N SER A 424 -15.24 52.80 -19.67
CA SER A 424 -16.28 53.69 -20.15
C SER A 424 -17.52 53.35 -19.33
N THR A 425 -17.92 54.25 -18.45
CA THR A 425 -19.19 54.23 -17.70
C THR A 425 -20.43 54.33 -18.61
N ASP A 426 -20.27 54.08 -19.91
CA ASP A 426 -21.25 54.24 -20.98
C ASP A 426 -21.57 52.90 -21.65
N ASP A 427 -21.62 51.80 -20.89
CA ASP A 427 -22.44 50.66 -21.35
C ASP A 427 -23.90 50.95 -20.92
N PRO A 428 -24.77 51.42 -21.83
CA PRO A 428 -26.16 51.73 -21.50
C PRO A 428 -26.98 50.50 -21.08
N THR A 429 -26.39 49.30 -21.12
CA THR A 429 -27.03 48.07 -20.62
C THR A 429 -26.79 47.80 -19.13
N ASP A 430 -25.92 48.56 -18.46
CA ASP A 430 -25.65 48.43 -17.02
C ASP A 430 -26.64 49.27 -16.18
N THR A 431 -27.95 48.97 -16.31
CA THR A 431 -29.02 49.62 -15.52
C THR A 431 -29.60 48.73 -14.42
N THR A 432 -28.92 47.64 -14.04
CA THR A 432 -29.37 46.76 -12.96
C THR A 432 -28.41 46.75 -11.77
N ALA A 433 -28.20 47.92 -11.17
CA ALA A 433 -27.87 47.97 -9.75
C ALA A 433 -29.10 47.46 -8.96
N PRO A 434 -28.98 46.45 -8.09
CA PRO A 434 -30.07 46.11 -7.19
C PRO A 434 -30.30 47.30 -6.25
N ALA A 435 -31.54 47.78 -6.18
CA ALA A 435 -31.99 48.75 -5.20
C ALA A 435 -31.74 48.22 -3.77
N PRO A 436 -31.46 49.11 -2.79
CA PRO A 436 -30.97 48.74 -1.45
C PRO A 436 -31.91 47.83 -0.65
#